data_AF-A0A849Z6Y4-F1
#
_entry.id   AF-A0A849Z6Y4-F1
#
_cell.length_a   1.000
_cell.length_b   1.000
_cell.length_c   1.000
_cell.angle_alpha   90.00
_cell.angle_beta   90.00
_cell.angle_gamma   90.00
#
_symmetry.space_group_name_H-M   'P 1'
#
loop_
_entity.id
_entity.type
_entity.pdbx_description
1 polymer ?
#
loop_
_entity_poly.entity_id
_entity_poly.type
_entity_poly.pdbx_seq_one_letter_code
_entity_poly.pdbx_strand_id
1 'polypeptide(L)'
;MTTSFGAAPFEKRLPNAEPGATDNWALYDRFLDICEAHRWTMADVRKEIESVDPKALTADDRKVIDVVGEVAVVEGNAPSIVVNQLAIMLYDAEFSAWATYQVGEEAKHFHVIRHYCHRVGHPVSTQHTEASMVRLQKGYDPNDFVDEYGVILINLLGETLNVHLYQALAATANEPVLKSILARMAKDERRHQQWFAAYFRKRAAQSATFIPGALASLKQILRLNEPPTRGPQHHQGTGAKSYVVATNKLIEHGLATKVICRTVEEQWALLAECFGPALDIDPREFKFRQMARPTTPSV
;
A
#
# COMPACT_ATOMS: atom_id res chain seq x y z
N MET A 1 15.67 -21.50 16.27
CA MET A 1 14.28 -21.19 15.93
C MET A 1 14.11 -21.42 14.44
N THR A 2 13.49 -22.53 14.06
CA THR A 2 13.01 -22.78 12.70
C THR A 2 11.77 -21.93 12.49
N THR A 3 11.89 -20.91 11.65
CA THR A 3 10.76 -20.11 11.18
C THR A 3 9.86 -20.98 10.29
N SER A 4 8.59 -20.59 10.11
CA SER A 4 7.64 -21.25 9.19
C SER A 4 8.15 -21.32 7.75
N PHE A 5 9.12 -20.45 7.42
CA PHE A 5 10.01 -20.59 6.28
C PHE A 5 11.20 -21.47 6.67
N GLY A 6 11.33 -22.63 6.02
CA GLY A 6 12.56 -23.42 6.02
C GLY A 6 13.78 -22.57 5.67
N ALA A 7 14.96 -23.09 6.01
CA ALA A 7 16.26 -22.40 5.97
C ALA A 7 16.40 -21.29 4.90
N ALA A 8 16.69 -20.07 5.38
CA ALA A 8 17.13 -18.87 4.67
C ALA A 8 16.10 -18.08 3.78
N PRO A 9 15.94 -16.76 4.03
CA PRO A 9 15.23 -15.88 3.10
C PRO A 9 15.93 -15.87 1.74
N PHE A 10 15.23 -15.46 0.68
CA PHE A 10 15.78 -15.35 -0.68
C PHE A 10 16.16 -16.67 -1.36
N GLU A 11 15.59 -17.80 -0.94
CA GLU A 11 15.84 -19.10 -1.59
C GLU A 11 14.67 -19.61 -2.45
N LYS A 12 13.44 -19.13 -2.19
CA LYS A 12 12.24 -19.63 -2.86
C LYS A 12 12.22 -19.25 -4.34
N ARG A 13 12.22 -20.27 -5.21
CA ARG A 13 12.10 -20.12 -6.66
C ARG A 13 10.64 -20.31 -7.08
N LEU A 14 10.05 -19.25 -7.60
CA LEU A 14 8.72 -19.29 -8.20
C LEU A 14 8.85 -19.58 -9.71
N PRO A 15 7.85 -20.25 -10.32
CA PRO A 15 7.87 -20.49 -11.75
C PRO A 15 7.81 -19.17 -12.49
N ASN A 16 8.70 -19.00 -13.47
CA ASN A 16 8.73 -17.89 -14.41
C ASN A 16 8.22 -18.38 -15.78
N ALA A 17 7.97 -17.45 -16.70
CA ALA A 17 7.66 -17.80 -18.07
C ALA A 17 8.84 -18.55 -18.72
N GLU A 18 8.53 -19.60 -19.50
CA GLU A 18 9.55 -20.36 -20.24
C GLU A 18 10.19 -19.49 -21.34
N PRO A 19 11.44 -19.78 -21.75
CA PRO A 19 12.07 -19.09 -22.87
C PRO A 19 11.19 -19.11 -24.14
N GLY A 20 10.94 -17.93 -24.71
CA GLY A 20 10.12 -17.77 -25.91
C GLY A 20 8.60 -17.69 -25.67
N ALA A 21 8.15 -17.79 -24.41
CA ALA A 21 6.75 -17.56 -24.09
C ALA A 21 6.36 -16.09 -24.37
N THR A 22 5.19 -15.88 -24.99
CA THR A 22 4.72 -14.55 -25.39
C THR A 22 4.31 -13.66 -24.21
N ASP A 23 4.10 -14.25 -23.03
CA ASP A 23 3.76 -13.56 -21.78
C ASP A 23 4.99 -13.25 -20.90
N ASN A 24 6.19 -13.57 -21.39
CA ASN A 24 7.45 -13.26 -20.73
C ASN A 24 7.63 -11.74 -20.64
N TRP A 25 7.82 -11.21 -19.44
CA TRP A 25 7.90 -9.77 -19.10
C TRP A 25 6.68 -8.91 -19.50
N ALA A 26 5.69 -9.49 -20.18
CA ALA A 26 4.62 -8.74 -20.82
C ALA A 26 3.80 -7.87 -19.85
N LEU A 27 3.65 -8.30 -18.60
CA LEU A 27 2.93 -7.50 -17.61
C LEU A 27 3.80 -6.36 -17.09
N TYR A 28 5.07 -6.63 -16.77
CA TYR A 28 6.00 -5.61 -16.31
C TYR A 28 6.20 -4.54 -17.38
N ASP A 29 6.50 -4.93 -18.63
CA ASP A 29 6.72 -3.99 -19.73
C ASP A 29 5.50 -3.08 -19.93
N ARG A 30 4.30 -3.67 -19.97
CA ARG A 30 3.05 -2.91 -20.11
C ARG A 30 2.88 -1.88 -18.99
N PHE A 31 3.10 -2.26 -17.74
CA PHE A 31 2.89 -1.36 -16.61
C PHE A 31 4.02 -0.36 -16.45
N LEU A 32 5.26 -0.72 -16.79
CA LEU A 32 6.38 0.21 -16.87
C LEU A 32 6.07 1.32 -17.88
N ASP A 33 5.61 0.96 -19.09
CA ASP A 33 5.22 1.94 -20.10
C ASP A 33 4.12 2.89 -19.60
N ILE A 34 3.10 2.34 -18.91
CA ILE A 34 2.01 3.16 -18.34
C ILE A 34 2.54 4.07 -17.24
N CYS A 35 3.40 3.58 -16.34
CA CYS A 35 3.97 4.38 -15.26
C CYS A 35 4.89 5.48 -15.81
N GLU A 36 5.77 5.16 -16.76
CA GLU A 36 6.66 6.14 -17.38
C GLU A 36 5.89 7.22 -18.16
N ALA A 37 4.80 6.85 -18.86
CA ALA A 37 3.94 7.80 -19.54
C ALA A 37 3.25 8.80 -18.60
N HIS A 38 3.06 8.44 -17.33
CA HIS A 38 2.44 9.27 -16.29
C HIS A 38 3.43 9.77 -15.24
N ARG A 39 4.72 9.56 -15.47
CA ARG A 39 5.76 9.84 -14.51
C ARG A 39 5.83 11.33 -14.22
N TRP A 40 5.83 11.66 -12.94
CA TRP A 40 6.16 12.99 -12.44
C TRP A 40 7.52 12.97 -11.75
N THR A 41 8.24 14.08 -11.80
CA THR A 41 9.58 14.21 -11.21
C THR A 41 9.54 15.02 -9.93
N MET A 42 10.40 14.66 -8.97
CA MET A 42 10.57 15.46 -7.75
C MET A 42 11.12 16.86 -8.04
N ALA A 43 11.87 17.05 -9.14
CA ALA A 43 12.40 18.36 -9.51
C ALA A 43 11.30 19.34 -9.88
N ASP A 44 10.30 18.89 -10.65
CA ASP A 44 9.18 19.73 -11.08
C ASP A 44 8.25 20.02 -9.89
N VAL A 45 7.89 18.98 -9.12
CA VAL A 45 6.99 19.16 -7.98
C VAL A 45 7.61 20.01 -6.87
N ARG A 46 8.93 20.00 -6.68
CA ARG A 46 9.60 20.94 -5.74
C ARG A 46 9.37 22.40 -6.13
N LYS A 47 9.46 22.74 -7.42
CA LYS A 47 9.18 24.11 -7.91
C LYS A 47 7.72 24.50 -7.65
N GLU A 48 6.79 23.56 -7.82
CA GLU A 48 5.38 23.79 -7.47
C GLU A 48 5.21 24.07 -5.97
N ILE A 49 5.85 23.26 -5.11
CA ILE A 49 5.83 23.44 -3.65
C ILE A 49 6.40 24.81 -3.24
N GLU A 50 7.47 25.29 -3.90
CA GLU A 50 8.06 26.60 -3.60
C GLU A 50 7.03 27.75 -3.74
N SER A 51 6.09 27.63 -4.68
CA SER A 51 5.04 28.62 -4.94
C SER A 51 3.94 28.70 -3.87
N VAL A 52 3.85 27.71 -2.96
CA VAL A 52 2.81 27.64 -1.93
C VAL A 52 3.00 28.76 -0.90
N ASP A 53 1.98 29.58 -0.66
CA ASP A 53 1.95 30.52 0.47
C ASP A 53 1.37 29.85 1.72
N PRO A 54 2.17 29.60 2.79
CA PRO A 54 1.67 28.96 4.00
C PRO A 54 0.58 29.77 4.73
N LYS A 55 0.51 31.08 4.48
CA LYS A 55 -0.52 31.96 5.07
C LYS A 55 -1.88 31.81 4.40
N ALA A 56 -1.92 31.30 3.16
CA ALA A 56 -3.15 31.08 2.41
C ALA A 56 -3.84 29.74 2.77
N LEU A 57 -3.20 28.88 3.57
CA LEU A 57 -3.76 27.58 3.95
C LEU A 57 -5.03 27.71 4.78
N THR A 58 -6.09 27.08 4.29
CA THR A 58 -7.38 26.98 4.97
C THR A 58 -7.31 26.00 6.16
N ALA A 59 -8.37 25.99 6.98
CA ALA A 59 -8.50 25.00 8.04
C ALA A 59 -8.55 23.57 7.47
N ASP A 60 -9.20 23.36 6.33
CA ASP A 60 -9.30 22.03 5.72
C ASP A 60 -7.96 21.58 5.13
N ASP A 61 -7.16 22.47 4.54
CA ASP A 61 -5.80 22.14 4.11
C ASP A 61 -4.96 21.65 5.29
N ARG A 62 -5.08 22.30 6.45
CA ARG A 62 -4.34 21.91 7.66
C ARG A 62 -4.73 20.52 8.15
N LYS A 63 -6.02 20.17 8.12
CA LYS A 63 -6.48 18.81 8.44
C LYS A 63 -5.92 17.78 7.45
N VAL A 64 -5.93 18.10 6.16
CA VAL A 64 -5.36 17.23 5.12
C VAL A 64 -3.87 17.01 5.34
N ILE A 65 -3.11 18.09 5.60
CA ILE A 65 -1.67 18.04 5.88
C ILE A 65 -1.38 17.20 7.14
N ASP A 66 -2.22 17.35 8.16
CA ASP A 66 -2.08 16.63 9.42
C ASP A 66 -2.29 15.11 9.26
N VAL A 67 -3.24 14.69 8.41
CA VAL A 67 -3.44 13.28 8.05
C VAL A 67 -2.32 12.77 7.16
N VAL A 68 -2.09 13.41 6.00
CA VAL A 68 -1.14 12.90 5.00
C VAL A 68 0.30 12.91 5.52
N GLY A 69 0.63 13.83 6.43
CA GLY A 69 1.93 13.85 7.09
C GLY A 69 2.21 12.59 7.90
N GLU A 70 1.20 11.98 8.53
CA GLU A 70 1.36 10.69 9.23
C GLU A 70 1.46 9.53 8.25
N VAL A 71 0.69 9.57 7.17
CA VAL A 71 0.72 8.56 6.10
C VAL A 71 2.10 8.54 5.44
N ALA A 72 2.71 9.70 5.20
CA ALA A 72 4.05 9.79 4.62
C ALA A 72 5.11 9.04 5.44
N VAL A 73 4.97 8.98 6.77
CA VAL A 73 5.88 8.19 7.61
C VAL A 73 5.79 6.69 7.28
N VAL A 74 4.59 6.20 6.95
CA VAL A 74 4.40 4.86 6.43
C VAL A 74 5.05 4.70 5.06
N GLU A 75 4.84 5.63 4.14
CA GLU A 75 5.44 5.57 2.79
C GLU A 75 6.97 5.58 2.84
N GLY A 76 7.55 6.32 3.80
CA GLY A 76 9.00 6.30 4.04
C GLY A 76 9.52 4.94 4.53
N ASN A 77 8.64 4.02 4.92
CA ASN A 77 8.96 2.64 5.28
C ASN A 77 8.88 1.65 4.10
N ALA A 78 8.58 2.12 2.88
CA ALA A 78 8.55 1.28 1.68
C ALA A 78 9.82 0.40 1.49
N PRO A 79 11.05 0.84 1.84
CA PRO A 79 12.22 -0.03 1.82
C PRO A 79 12.09 -1.27 2.72
N SER A 80 11.49 -1.15 3.90
CA SER A 80 11.26 -2.30 4.80
C SER A 80 10.23 -3.26 4.20
N ILE A 81 9.19 -2.72 3.55
CA ILE A 81 8.14 -3.50 2.91
C ILE A 81 8.74 -4.30 1.75
N VAL A 82 9.47 -3.65 0.84
CA VAL A 82 10.04 -4.33 -0.34
C VAL A 82 11.05 -5.42 0.03
N VAL A 83 11.84 -5.23 1.10
CA VAL A 83 12.76 -6.27 1.60
C VAL A 83 11.99 -7.54 1.99
N ASN A 84 10.85 -7.38 2.67
CA ASN A 84 10.01 -8.50 3.07
C ASN A 84 9.32 -9.18 1.87
N GLN A 85 8.89 -8.41 0.87
CA GLN A 85 8.33 -8.95 -0.37
C GLN A 85 9.38 -9.74 -1.16
N LEU A 86 10.58 -9.16 -1.36
CA LEU A 86 11.67 -9.79 -2.10
C LEU A 86 12.22 -11.02 -1.37
N ALA A 87 12.18 -11.08 -0.03
CA ALA A 87 12.55 -12.29 0.70
C ALA A 87 11.76 -13.54 0.24
N ILE A 88 10.52 -13.35 -0.23
CA ILE A 88 9.63 -14.41 -0.72
C ILE A 88 9.66 -14.49 -2.25
N MET A 89 9.72 -13.36 -2.94
CA MET A 89 9.44 -13.24 -4.38
C MET A 89 10.67 -12.94 -5.24
N LEU A 90 11.89 -12.90 -4.69
CA LEU A 90 13.09 -12.47 -5.42
C LEU A 90 13.31 -13.20 -6.75
N TYR A 91 13.06 -14.50 -6.80
CA TYR A 91 13.26 -15.31 -8.01
C TYR A 91 12.05 -15.35 -8.94
N ASP A 92 11.02 -14.55 -8.69
CA ASP A 92 10.03 -14.20 -9.71
C ASP A 92 10.54 -12.92 -10.40
N ALA A 93 11.01 -13.05 -11.63
CA ALA A 93 11.73 -11.99 -12.33
C ALA A 93 10.82 -10.78 -12.61
N GLU A 94 9.55 -11.05 -12.96
CA GLU A 94 8.59 -10.00 -13.26
C GLU A 94 8.15 -9.26 -11.99
N PHE A 95 7.88 -10.00 -10.90
CA PHE A 95 7.55 -9.39 -9.62
C PHE A 95 8.73 -8.58 -9.06
N SER A 96 9.94 -9.14 -9.05
CA SER A 96 11.11 -8.46 -8.47
C SER A 96 11.46 -7.17 -9.22
N ALA A 97 11.32 -7.16 -10.54
CA ALA A 97 11.46 -5.95 -11.35
C ALA A 97 10.37 -4.91 -11.04
N TRP A 98 9.10 -5.34 -10.96
CA TRP A 98 8.01 -4.46 -10.56
C TRP A 98 8.23 -3.86 -9.17
N ALA A 99 8.50 -4.70 -8.15
CA ALA A 99 8.67 -4.27 -6.77
C ALA A 99 9.83 -3.26 -6.62
N THR A 100 10.90 -3.44 -7.40
CA THR A 100 12.04 -2.50 -7.43
C THR A 100 11.66 -1.16 -8.08
N TYR A 101 10.82 -1.17 -9.10
CA TYR A 101 10.30 0.07 -9.70
C TYR A 101 9.32 0.78 -8.74
N GLN A 102 8.35 0.03 -8.20
CA GLN A 102 7.32 0.55 -7.30
C GLN A 102 7.93 1.23 -6.08
N VAL A 103 8.92 0.62 -5.40
CA VAL A 103 9.55 1.26 -4.23
C VAL A 103 10.19 2.61 -4.57
N GLY A 104 10.63 2.81 -5.82
CA GLY A 104 11.06 4.11 -6.32
C GLY A 104 9.92 5.12 -6.43
N GLU A 105 8.72 4.69 -6.83
CA GLU A 105 7.52 5.52 -6.81
C GLU A 105 7.09 5.87 -5.37
N GLU A 106 7.04 4.90 -4.46
CA GLU A 106 6.69 5.12 -3.05
C GLU A 106 7.67 6.08 -2.34
N ALA A 107 8.97 5.97 -2.65
CA ALA A 107 9.95 6.90 -2.12
C ALA A 107 9.65 8.35 -2.55
N LYS A 108 9.14 8.58 -3.77
CA LYS A 108 8.70 9.92 -4.20
C LYS A 108 7.53 10.41 -3.35
N HIS A 109 6.59 9.54 -2.96
CA HIS A 109 5.41 9.89 -2.15
C HIS A 109 5.81 10.41 -0.77
N PHE A 110 6.71 9.71 -0.08
CA PHE A 110 7.28 10.20 1.17
C PHE A 110 7.97 11.55 0.98
N HIS A 111 8.83 11.66 -0.04
CA HIS A 111 9.61 12.87 -0.25
C HIS A 111 8.73 14.09 -0.58
N VAL A 112 7.73 13.95 -1.44
CA VAL A 112 6.87 15.07 -1.82
C VAL A 112 6.08 15.60 -0.63
N ILE A 113 5.51 14.73 0.20
CA ILE A 113 4.77 15.15 1.40
C ILE A 113 5.71 15.77 2.43
N ARG A 114 6.88 15.17 2.67
CA ARG A 114 7.90 15.74 3.56
C ARG A 114 8.28 17.17 3.13
N HIS A 115 8.54 17.37 1.84
CA HIS A 115 8.89 18.69 1.30
C HIS A 115 7.75 19.69 1.44
N TYR A 116 6.51 19.26 1.18
CA TYR A 116 5.33 20.10 1.39
C TYR A 116 5.17 20.49 2.86
N CYS A 117 5.22 19.53 3.80
CA CYS A 117 5.11 19.78 5.24
C CYS A 117 6.19 20.75 5.75
N HIS A 118 7.43 20.62 5.26
CA HIS A 118 8.52 21.56 5.55
C HIS A 118 8.20 22.97 5.02
N ARG A 119 7.76 23.09 3.77
CA ARG A 119 7.46 24.38 3.13
C ARG A 119 6.43 25.20 3.89
N VAL A 120 5.42 24.51 4.44
CA VAL A 120 4.32 25.15 5.17
C VAL A 120 4.55 25.24 6.68
N GLY A 121 5.67 24.71 7.17
CA GLY A 121 6.02 24.72 8.60
C GLY A 121 5.08 23.88 9.46
N HIS A 122 4.51 22.80 8.93
CA HIS A 122 3.60 21.95 9.72
C HIS A 122 4.38 21.13 10.76
N PRO A 123 3.94 21.02 12.03
CA PRO A 123 4.69 20.31 13.07
C PRO A 123 4.97 18.84 12.77
N VAL A 124 4.09 18.18 12.00
CA VAL A 124 4.27 16.77 11.56
C VAL A 124 5.59 16.55 10.80
N SER A 125 6.14 17.59 10.17
CA SER A 125 7.44 17.52 9.49
C SER A 125 8.58 17.07 10.41
N THR A 126 8.48 17.34 11.71
CA THR A 126 9.47 16.88 12.71
C THR A 126 9.54 15.36 12.83
N GLN A 127 8.51 14.64 12.37
CA GLN A 127 8.49 13.19 12.31
C GLN A 127 9.23 12.64 11.08
N HIS A 128 9.50 13.47 10.06
CA HIS A 128 10.10 13.06 8.78
C HIS A 128 11.64 13.15 8.77
N THR A 129 12.27 13.05 9.93
CA THR A 129 13.74 13.07 10.06
C THR A 129 14.33 11.69 9.78
N GLU A 130 15.58 11.65 9.32
CA GLU A 130 16.30 10.39 9.14
C GLU A 130 16.33 9.56 10.43
N ALA A 131 16.57 10.20 11.58
CA ALA A 131 16.55 9.53 12.87
C ALA A 131 15.18 8.90 13.21
N SER A 132 14.08 9.56 12.86
CA SER A 132 12.73 8.99 12.99
C SER A 132 12.53 7.82 12.04
N MET A 133 12.95 7.95 10.79
CA MET A 133 12.82 6.87 9.80
C MET A 133 13.62 5.63 10.22
N VAL A 134 14.85 5.78 10.68
CA VAL A 134 15.68 4.66 11.19
C VAL A 134 15.00 3.93 12.34
N ARG A 135 14.34 4.65 13.26
CA ARG A 135 13.62 4.02 14.38
C ARG A 135 12.37 3.25 13.96
N LEU A 136 11.78 3.64 12.82
CA LEU A 136 10.55 3.05 12.31
C LEU A 136 10.82 1.97 11.26
N GLN A 137 11.98 1.98 10.62
CA GLN A 137 12.40 0.93 9.69
C GLN A 137 12.44 -0.44 10.39
N LYS A 138 11.97 -1.45 9.66
CA LYS A 138 11.96 -2.84 10.10
C LYS A 138 12.85 -3.65 9.18
N GLY A 139 13.64 -4.55 9.76
CA GLY A 139 14.27 -5.60 8.98
C GLY A 139 13.26 -6.60 8.44
N TYR A 140 13.77 -7.67 7.83
CA TYR A 140 12.95 -8.82 7.46
C TYR A 140 12.24 -9.41 8.69
N ASP A 141 10.92 -9.60 8.59
CA ASP A 141 10.11 -10.34 9.54
C ASP A 141 9.26 -11.37 8.77
N PRO A 142 9.47 -12.67 8.99
CA PRO A 142 8.71 -13.73 8.33
C PRO A 142 7.21 -13.71 8.66
N ASN A 143 6.76 -12.89 9.62
CA ASN A 143 5.34 -12.75 9.95
C ASN A 143 4.65 -11.60 9.19
N ASP A 144 5.39 -10.73 8.48
CA ASP A 144 4.78 -9.63 7.72
C ASP A 144 4.04 -10.13 6.48
N PHE A 145 4.57 -11.18 5.85
CA PHE A 145 3.91 -11.90 4.76
C PHE A 145 4.00 -13.40 5.02
N VAL A 146 2.84 -14.05 5.05
CA VAL A 146 2.75 -15.49 5.32
C VAL A 146 3.31 -16.32 4.16
N ASP A 147 3.02 -15.89 2.93
CA ASP A 147 3.36 -16.59 1.69
C ASP A 147 3.30 -15.62 0.49
N GLU A 148 3.60 -16.13 -0.71
CA GLU A 148 3.55 -15.39 -1.97
C GLU A 148 2.15 -14.82 -2.28
N TYR A 149 1.10 -15.50 -1.84
CA TYR A 149 -0.26 -15.05 -2.04
C TYR A 149 -0.56 -13.85 -1.15
N GLY A 150 -0.08 -13.88 0.08
CA GLY A 150 -0.20 -12.79 1.03
C GLY A 150 0.57 -11.56 0.59
N VAL A 151 1.73 -11.73 -0.05
CA VAL A 151 2.41 -10.61 -0.73
C VAL A 151 1.47 -9.95 -1.75
N ILE A 152 0.84 -10.71 -2.64
CA ILE A 152 -0.03 -10.13 -3.69
C ILE A 152 -1.28 -9.49 -3.08
N LEU A 153 -1.97 -10.20 -2.18
CA LEU A 153 -3.27 -9.80 -1.65
C LEU A 153 -3.18 -8.61 -0.70
N ILE A 154 -2.21 -8.59 0.21
CA ILE A 154 -2.07 -7.48 1.16
C ILE A 154 -1.76 -6.19 0.40
N ASN A 155 -0.88 -6.25 -0.61
CA ASN A 155 -0.62 -5.09 -1.46
C ASN A 155 -1.87 -4.67 -2.24
N LEU A 156 -2.56 -5.59 -2.92
CA LEU A 156 -3.80 -5.24 -3.64
C LEU A 156 -4.81 -4.49 -2.75
N LEU A 157 -5.01 -4.97 -1.52
CA LEU A 157 -5.91 -4.33 -0.55
C LEU A 157 -5.36 -2.98 -0.05
N GLY A 158 -4.06 -2.90 0.23
CA GLY A 158 -3.37 -1.69 0.69
C GLY A 158 -3.37 -0.58 -0.35
N GLU A 159 -3.02 -0.88 -1.60
CA GLU A 159 -3.07 0.07 -2.71
C GLU A 159 -4.48 0.61 -2.92
N THR A 160 -5.50 -0.25 -2.80
CA THR A 160 -6.90 0.18 -2.90
C THR A 160 -7.26 1.20 -1.80
N LEU A 161 -6.78 1.00 -0.58
CA LEU A 161 -6.94 1.97 0.51
C LEU A 161 -6.24 3.30 0.18
N ASN A 162 -4.98 3.24 -0.27
CA ASN A 162 -4.20 4.43 -0.58
C ASN A 162 -4.82 5.25 -1.72
N VAL A 163 -5.37 4.60 -2.75
CA VAL A 163 -6.12 5.30 -3.81
C VAL A 163 -7.24 6.16 -3.23
N HIS A 164 -8.11 5.57 -2.41
CA HIS A 164 -9.26 6.30 -1.87
C HIS A 164 -8.88 7.31 -0.81
N LEU A 165 -7.84 7.02 -0.03
CA LEU A 165 -7.25 7.97 0.91
C LEU A 165 -6.81 9.24 0.18
N TYR A 166 -5.94 9.12 -0.82
CA TYR A 166 -5.42 10.28 -1.54
C TYR A 166 -6.51 11.00 -2.36
N GLN A 167 -7.47 10.28 -2.94
CA GLN A 167 -8.62 10.90 -3.59
C GLN A 167 -9.49 11.71 -2.62
N ALA A 168 -9.79 11.18 -1.43
CA ALA A 168 -10.59 11.87 -0.44
C ALA A 168 -9.88 13.10 0.14
N LEU A 169 -8.57 12.99 0.36
CA LEU A 169 -7.73 14.10 0.79
C LEU A 169 -7.63 15.18 -0.29
N ALA A 170 -7.39 14.80 -1.56
CA ALA A 170 -7.37 15.74 -2.69
C ALA A 170 -8.71 16.46 -2.88
N ALA A 171 -9.83 15.77 -2.67
CA ALA A 171 -11.16 16.36 -2.74
C ALA A 171 -11.46 17.33 -1.58
N THR A 172 -10.76 17.19 -0.46
CA THR A 172 -10.91 18.05 0.73
C THR A 172 -9.96 19.24 0.70
N ALA A 173 -8.78 19.09 0.10
CA ALA A 173 -7.81 20.17 -0.04
C ALA A 173 -8.34 21.31 -0.94
N ASN A 174 -8.11 22.55 -0.48
CA ASN A 174 -8.39 23.77 -1.22
C ASN A 174 -7.11 24.32 -1.87
N GLU A 175 -5.94 24.11 -1.25
CA GLU A 175 -4.66 24.54 -1.79
C GLU A 175 -4.32 23.76 -3.08
N PRO A 176 -4.12 24.45 -4.23
CA PRO A 176 -3.97 23.79 -5.53
C PRO A 176 -2.79 22.83 -5.65
N VAL A 177 -1.63 23.14 -5.05
CA VAL A 177 -0.43 22.32 -5.15
C VAL A 177 -0.60 21.01 -4.36
N LEU A 178 -1.11 21.09 -3.12
CA LEU A 178 -1.44 19.95 -2.27
C LEU A 178 -2.45 19.04 -2.97
N LYS A 179 -3.52 19.62 -3.51
CA LYS A 179 -4.53 18.88 -4.26
C LYS A 179 -3.92 18.15 -5.47
N SER A 180 -3.03 18.83 -6.21
CA SER A 180 -2.34 18.26 -7.36
C SER A 180 -1.40 17.11 -6.95
N ILE A 181 -0.63 17.28 -5.87
CA ILE A 181 0.26 16.23 -5.32
C ILE A 181 -0.56 14.99 -4.96
N LEU A 182 -1.62 15.15 -4.16
CA LEU A 182 -2.49 14.05 -3.73
C LEU A 182 -3.16 13.36 -4.93
N ALA A 183 -3.56 14.12 -5.96
CA ALA A 183 -4.13 13.55 -7.17
C ALA A 183 -3.10 12.77 -8.01
N ARG A 184 -1.81 13.14 -8.01
CA ARG A 184 -0.74 12.37 -8.64
C ARG A 184 -0.49 11.07 -7.89
N MET A 185 -0.34 11.15 -6.57
CA MET A 185 -0.16 9.98 -5.71
C MET A 185 -1.33 9.00 -5.89
N ALA A 186 -2.58 9.46 -5.83
CA ALA A 186 -3.75 8.60 -6.08
C ALA A 186 -3.74 7.89 -7.45
N LYS A 187 -3.12 8.48 -8.48
CA LYS A 187 -2.96 7.85 -9.79
C LYS A 187 -1.86 6.81 -9.79
N ASP A 188 -0.79 7.01 -9.01
CA ASP A 188 0.29 6.02 -8.84
C ASP A 188 -0.27 4.77 -8.16
N GLU A 189 -0.95 4.93 -7.03
CA GLU A 189 -1.58 3.82 -6.29
C GLU A 189 -2.61 3.07 -7.14
N ARG A 190 -3.30 3.78 -8.02
CA ARG A 190 -4.25 3.16 -8.95
C ARG A 190 -3.54 2.23 -9.92
N ARG A 191 -2.35 2.60 -10.40
CA ARG A 191 -1.53 1.74 -11.26
C ARG A 191 -0.94 0.58 -10.48
N HIS A 192 -0.48 0.81 -9.25
CA HIS A 192 0.02 -0.24 -8.37
C HIS A 192 -1.06 -1.30 -8.10
N GLN A 193 -2.24 -0.86 -7.68
CA GLN A 193 -3.42 -1.71 -7.50
C GLN A 193 -3.75 -2.53 -8.76
N GLN A 194 -3.78 -1.87 -9.93
CA GLN A 194 -4.07 -2.52 -11.21
C GLN A 194 -3.02 -3.57 -11.56
N TRP A 195 -1.75 -3.31 -11.27
CA TRP A 195 -0.67 -4.27 -11.46
C TRP A 195 -0.87 -5.50 -10.58
N PHE A 196 -1.13 -5.34 -9.28
CA PHE A 196 -1.36 -6.48 -8.38
C PHE A 196 -2.58 -7.32 -8.80
N ALA A 197 -3.66 -6.68 -9.24
CA ALA A 197 -4.84 -7.39 -9.75
C ALA A 197 -4.52 -8.17 -11.04
N ALA A 198 -3.79 -7.56 -11.98
CA ALA A 198 -3.39 -8.21 -13.22
C ALA A 198 -2.37 -9.34 -12.97
N TYR A 199 -1.43 -9.14 -12.06
CA TYR A 199 -0.45 -10.12 -11.63
C TYR A 199 -1.14 -11.32 -10.97
N PHE A 200 -2.10 -11.10 -10.07
CA PHE A 200 -2.93 -12.16 -9.51
C PHE A 200 -3.57 -13.01 -10.60
N ARG A 201 -4.23 -12.38 -11.59
CA ARG A 201 -4.90 -13.10 -12.69
C ARG A 201 -3.92 -13.89 -13.55
N LYS A 202 -2.74 -13.33 -13.85
CA LYS A 202 -1.67 -14.02 -14.57
C LYS A 202 -1.26 -15.30 -13.82
N ARG A 203 -1.00 -15.20 -12.52
CA ARG A 203 -0.61 -16.35 -11.69
C ARG A 203 -1.73 -17.39 -11.56
N ALA A 204 -2.98 -16.95 -11.43
CA ALA A 204 -4.15 -17.81 -11.40
C ALA A 204 -4.33 -18.60 -12.71
N ALA A 205 -4.06 -17.99 -13.86
CA ALA A 205 -4.13 -18.65 -15.15
C ALA A 205 -2.99 -19.67 -15.37
N GLN A 206 -1.82 -19.44 -14.76
CA GLN A 206 -0.64 -20.30 -14.88
C GLN A 206 -0.68 -21.54 -13.97
N SER A 207 -1.51 -21.54 -12.91
CA SER A 207 -1.57 -22.67 -11.98
C SER A 207 -2.97 -22.88 -11.41
N ALA A 208 -3.51 -24.08 -11.62
CA ALA A 208 -4.81 -24.48 -11.08
C ALA A 208 -4.86 -24.53 -9.54
N THR A 209 -3.70 -24.64 -8.87
CA THR A 209 -3.61 -24.64 -7.40
C THR A 209 -3.47 -23.24 -6.81
N PHE A 210 -3.27 -22.21 -7.65
CA PHE A 210 -3.07 -20.84 -7.20
C PHE A 210 -4.29 -20.29 -6.47
N ILE A 211 -5.50 -20.44 -7.04
CA ILE A 211 -6.74 -19.92 -6.44
C ILE A 211 -7.01 -20.53 -5.06
N PRO A 212 -6.98 -21.87 -4.87
CA PRO A 212 -7.11 -22.47 -3.54
C PRO A 212 -6.07 -21.95 -2.52
N GLY A 213 -4.79 -21.84 -2.91
CA GLY A 213 -3.73 -21.32 -2.04
C GLY A 213 -3.96 -19.86 -1.65
N ALA A 214 -4.29 -19.02 -2.63
CA ALA A 214 -4.59 -17.62 -2.42
C ALA A 214 -5.82 -17.40 -1.52
N LEU A 215 -6.84 -18.25 -1.65
CA LEU A 215 -8.03 -18.17 -0.81
C LEU A 215 -7.74 -18.54 0.64
N ALA A 216 -6.90 -19.55 0.87
CA ALA A 216 -6.45 -19.90 2.21
C ALA A 216 -5.66 -18.75 2.86
N SER A 217 -4.74 -18.14 2.11
CA SER A 217 -3.98 -16.97 2.56
C SER A 217 -4.88 -15.76 2.84
N LEU A 218 -5.86 -15.47 1.97
CA LEU A 218 -6.86 -14.42 2.17
C LEU A 218 -7.65 -14.62 3.48
N LYS A 219 -8.12 -15.83 3.75
CA LYS A 219 -8.85 -16.16 4.98
C LYS A 219 -8.00 -15.94 6.23
N GLN A 220 -6.70 -16.23 6.15
CA GLN A 220 -5.76 -15.97 7.24
C GLN A 220 -5.52 -14.48 7.44
N ILE A 221 -5.30 -13.70 6.37
CA ILE A 221 -5.14 -12.24 6.42
C ILE A 221 -6.37 -11.58 7.06
N LEU A 222 -7.56 -12.03 6.67
CA LEU A 222 -8.83 -11.53 7.19
C LEU A 222 -9.18 -12.09 8.58
N ARG A 223 -8.38 -13.03 9.10
CA ARG A 223 -8.57 -13.71 10.39
C ARG A 223 -9.96 -14.34 10.52
N LEU A 224 -10.47 -14.90 9.44
CA LEU A 224 -11.83 -15.49 9.39
C LEU A 224 -11.96 -16.76 10.23
N ASN A 225 -10.84 -17.43 10.52
CA ASN A 225 -10.79 -18.62 11.38
C ASN A 225 -10.67 -18.27 12.87
N GLU A 226 -10.58 -16.99 13.21
CA GLU A 226 -10.45 -16.52 14.58
C GLU A 226 -11.76 -15.86 15.04
N PRO A 227 -12.13 -15.98 16.34
CA PRO A 227 -13.28 -15.27 16.86
C PRO A 227 -13.15 -13.77 16.54
N PRO A 228 -14.25 -13.08 16.20
CA PRO A 228 -14.26 -11.65 15.94
C PRO A 228 -13.87 -10.89 17.21
N THR A 229 -12.57 -10.80 17.43
CA THR A 229 -11.94 -10.07 18.54
C THR A 229 -11.45 -8.75 17.98
N ARG A 230 -11.47 -7.70 18.80
CA ARG A 230 -10.78 -6.44 18.51
C ARG A 230 -9.26 -6.65 18.65
N GLY A 231 -8.69 -7.49 17.81
CA GLY A 231 -7.25 -7.71 17.73
C GLY A 231 -6.60 -6.72 16.76
N PRO A 232 -5.28 -6.48 16.87
CA PRO A 232 -4.57 -5.61 15.95
C PRO A 232 -4.72 -6.12 14.51
N GLN A 233 -4.95 -5.22 13.56
CA GLN A 233 -4.81 -5.53 12.14
C GLN A 233 -3.32 -5.63 11.84
N HIS A 234 -2.90 -6.72 11.18
CA HIS A 234 -1.55 -6.81 10.65
C HIS A 234 -1.50 -5.94 9.40
N HIS A 235 -0.92 -4.75 9.53
CA HIS A 235 -0.51 -3.94 8.39
C HIS A 235 0.91 -4.34 7.98
N GLN A 236 1.29 -4.04 6.74
CA GLN A 236 2.63 -4.33 6.25
C GLN A 236 3.66 -3.62 7.14
N GLY A 237 4.44 -4.40 7.90
CA GLY A 237 5.55 -3.91 8.71
C GLY A 237 5.20 -3.04 9.93
N THR A 238 6.23 -2.46 10.52
CA THR A 238 6.24 -1.56 11.69
C THR A 238 5.37 -0.30 11.57
N GLY A 239 4.77 -0.05 10.41
CA GLY A 239 3.86 1.07 10.13
C GLY A 239 2.51 0.96 10.84
N ALA A 240 2.19 -0.16 11.51
CA ALA A 240 0.92 -0.34 12.21
C ALA A 240 0.59 0.81 13.19
N LYS A 241 1.59 1.34 13.90
CA LYS A 241 1.39 2.52 14.78
C LYS A 241 1.07 3.78 13.98
N SER A 242 1.82 4.07 12.92
CA SER A 242 1.59 5.24 12.05
C SER A 242 0.25 5.16 11.31
N TYR A 243 -0.15 3.98 10.84
CA TYR A 243 -1.49 3.75 10.27
C TYR A 243 -2.61 3.94 11.30
N VAL A 244 -2.43 3.48 12.54
CA VAL A 244 -3.40 3.74 13.62
C VAL A 244 -3.50 5.24 13.90
N VAL A 245 -2.38 5.96 13.95
CA VAL A 245 -2.37 7.42 14.14
C VAL A 245 -3.07 8.12 12.97
N ALA A 246 -2.71 7.79 11.72
CA ALA A 246 -3.36 8.35 10.53
C ALA A 246 -4.87 8.05 10.51
N THR A 247 -5.28 6.83 10.87
CA THR A 247 -6.69 6.43 10.98
C THR A 247 -7.42 7.24 12.06
N ASN A 248 -6.79 7.44 13.21
CA ASN A 248 -7.38 8.27 14.28
C ASN A 248 -7.56 9.71 13.82
N LYS A 249 -6.59 10.29 13.09
CA LYS A 249 -6.73 11.62 12.50
C LYS A 249 -7.82 11.69 11.43
N LEU A 250 -7.95 10.66 10.59
CA LEU A 250 -9.08 10.57 9.65
C LEU A 250 -10.43 10.60 10.37
N ILE A 251 -10.54 9.94 11.53
CA ILE A 251 -11.76 9.95 12.35
C ILE A 251 -11.97 11.34 12.96
N GLU A 252 -10.94 11.90 13.61
CA GLU A 252 -10.96 13.22 14.25
C GLU A 252 -11.38 14.32 13.28
N HIS A 253 -10.84 14.29 12.05
CA HIS A 253 -11.13 15.28 11.02
C HIS A 253 -12.40 14.97 10.21
N GLY A 254 -13.15 13.92 10.55
CA GLY A 254 -14.40 13.56 9.87
C GLY A 254 -14.23 13.06 8.43
N LEU A 255 -13.06 12.52 8.10
CA LEU A 255 -12.69 12.04 6.76
C LEU A 255 -12.82 10.52 6.61
N ALA A 256 -12.85 9.77 7.72
CA ALA A 256 -12.81 8.31 7.75
C ALA A 256 -13.91 7.65 6.89
N THR A 257 -15.17 8.08 7.00
CA THR A 257 -16.29 7.48 6.25
C THR A 257 -16.11 7.60 4.74
N LYS A 258 -15.54 8.71 4.26
CA LYS A 258 -15.28 8.94 2.82
C LYS A 258 -14.26 7.95 2.26
N VAL A 259 -13.27 7.56 3.08
CA VAL A 259 -12.20 6.65 2.71
C VAL A 259 -12.64 5.19 2.86
N ILE A 260 -13.12 4.82 4.05
CA ILE A 260 -13.36 3.42 4.42
C ILE A 260 -14.47 2.80 3.57
N CYS A 261 -15.62 3.46 3.42
CA CYS A 261 -16.75 2.86 2.70
C CYS A 261 -16.39 2.52 1.25
N ARG A 262 -15.75 3.46 0.54
CA ARG A 262 -15.31 3.26 -0.84
C ARG A 262 -14.23 2.18 -0.94
N THR A 263 -13.27 2.20 -0.03
CA THR A 263 -12.20 1.20 0.04
C THR A 263 -12.77 -0.20 0.19
N VAL A 264 -13.64 -0.42 1.17
CA VAL A 264 -14.17 -1.75 1.44
C VAL A 264 -15.05 -2.25 0.29
N GLU A 265 -15.82 -1.37 -0.35
CA GLU A 265 -16.62 -1.72 -1.52
C GLU A 265 -15.75 -2.12 -2.72
N GLU A 266 -14.70 -1.34 -3.01
CA GLU A 266 -13.82 -1.61 -4.14
C GLU A 266 -12.93 -2.83 -3.90
N GLN A 267 -12.38 -2.99 -2.68
CA GLN A 267 -11.64 -4.19 -2.30
C GLN A 267 -12.50 -5.45 -2.50
N TRP A 268 -13.77 -5.43 -2.07
CA TRP A 268 -14.68 -6.56 -2.29
C TRP A 268 -14.89 -6.84 -3.78
N ALA A 269 -15.10 -5.79 -4.59
CA ALA A 269 -15.28 -5.95 -6.04
C ALA A 269 -14.04 -6.57 -6.72
N LEU A 270 -12.84 -6.13 -6.34
CA LEU A 270 -11.58 -6.70 -6.85
C LEU A 270 -11.39 -8.16 -6.44
N LEU A 271 -11.69 -8.50 -5.18
CA LEU A 271 -11.65 -9.88 -4.71
C LEU A 271 -12.64 -10.74 -5.50
N ALA A 272 -13.87 -10.27 -5.70
CA ALA A 272 -14.87 -10.98 -6.51
C ALA A 272 -14.40 -11.17 -7.96
N GLU A 273 -13.71 -10.19 -8.55
CA GLU A 273 -13.13 -10.31 -9.88
C GLU A 273 -11.93 -11.29 -9.93
N CYS A 274 -11.07 -11.26 -8.92
CA CYS A 274 -9.88 -12.11 -8.86
C CYS A 274 -10.21 -13.59 -8.62
N PHE A 275 -11.13 -13.85 -7.68
CA PHE A 275 -11.48 -15.21 -7.25
C PHE A 275 -12.69 -15.78 -7.98
N GLY A 276 -13.56 -14.93 -8.54
CA GLY A 276 -14.78 -15.36 -9.23
C GLY A 276 -15.66 -16.23 -8.32
N PRO A 277 -16.24 -17.33 -8.84
CA PRO A 277 -17.05 -18.27 -8.06
C PRO A 277 -16.32 -18.96 -6.90
N ALA A 278 -14.98 -18.94 -6.89
CA ALA A 278 -14.20 -19.54 -5.82
C ALA A 278 -14.13 -18.67 -4.55
N LEU A 279 -14.59 -17.41 -4.60
CA LEU A 279 -14.64 -16.54 -3.42
C LEU A 279 -15.73 -17.01 -2.45
N ASP A 280 -15.37 -17.90 -1.52
CA ASP A 280 -16.26 -18.51 -0.55
C ASP A 280 -16.27 -17.76 0.80
N ILE A 281 -16.25 -16.43 0.74
CA ILE A 281 -16.26 -15.54 1.91
C ILE A 281 -17.61 -14.79 1.93
N ASP A 282 -18.27 -14.72 3.09
CA ASP A 282 -19.48 -13.88 3.22
C ASP A 282 -19.09 -12.39 3.06
N PRO A 283 -19.66 -11.65 2.09
CA PRO A 283 -19.42 -10.22 1.93
C PRO A 283 -19.67 -9.41 3.21
N ARG A 284 -20.61 -9.83 4.06
CA ARG A 284 -20.92 -9.16 5.33
C ARG A 284 -19.81 -9.34 6.35
N GLU A 285 -19.26 -10.55 6.45
CA GLU A 285 -18.14 -10.84 7.33
C GLU A 285 -16.88 -10.11 6.85
N PHE A 286 -16.61 -10.11 5.54
CA PHE A 286 -15.52 -9.30 4.97
C PHE A 286 -15.63 -7.83 5.37
N LYS A 287 -16.80 -7.22 5.13
CA LYS A 287 -17.08 -5.82 5.50
C LYS A 287 -16.87 -5.58 6.99
N PHE A 288 -17.37 -6.47 7.84
CA PHE A 288 -17.23 -6.38 9.28
C PHE A 288 -15.75 -6.38 9.72
N ARG A 289 -14.93 -7.28 9.15
CA ARG A 289 -13.49 -7.37 9.46
C ARG A 289 -12.71 -6.15 8.99
N GLN A 290 -13.04 -5.61 7.80
CA GLN A 290 -12.36 -4.43 7.26
C GLN A 290 -12.75 -3.13 7.99
N MET A 291 -13.98 -3.01 8.47
CA MET A 291 -14.45 -1.84 9.21
C MET A 291 -14.07 -1.86 10.71
N ALA A 292 -13.46 -2.95 11.19
CA ALA A 292 -13.00 -3.04 12.57
C ALA A 292 -11.90 -2.00 12.81
N ARG A 293 -12.10 -1.11 13.79
CA ARG A 293 -11.10 -0.10 14.15
C ARG A 293 -9.79 -0.79 14.55
N PRO A 294 -8.65 -0.45 13.93
CA PRO A 294 -7.38 -1.05 14.30
C PRO A 294 -7.04 -0.66 15.75
N THR A 295 -6.65 -1.65 16.54
CA THR A 295 -6.12 -1.47 17.89
C THR A 295 -4.62 -1.60 17.86
N THR A 296 -3.91 -0.81 18.67
CA THR A 296 -2.49 -1.04 18.90
C THR A 296 -2.33 -2.39 19.60
N PRO A 297 -1.35 -3.24 19.22
CA PRO A 297 -1.02 -4.41 20.03
C PRO A 297 -0.71 -3.96 21.46
N SER A 298 -1.29 -4.66 22.44
CA SER A 298 -0.85 -4.56 23.83
C SER A 298 0.63 -4.93 23.87
N VAL A 299 1.49 -4.05 24.39
CA VAL A 299 2.91 -4.32 24.61
C VAL A 299 3.07 -5.43 25.64
#